data_AF-A0A452G9Y0-F1
#
_entry.id   AF-A0A452G9Y0-F1
#
_cell.length_a   1.000
_cell.length_b   1.000
_cell.length_c   1.000
_cell.angle_alpha   90.00
_cell.angle_beta   90.00
_cell.angle_gamma   90.00
#
_symmetry.space_group_name_H-M   'P 1'
#
loop_
_entity.id
_entity.type
_entity.pdbx_description
1 polymer ?
#
loop_
_entity_poly.entity_id
_entity_poly.type
_entity_poly.pdbx_seq_one_letter_code
_entity_poly.pdbx_strand_id
1 'polypeptide(L)'
;MDQGEEGDEEEAWLRLRPVEPLPSQCCGSGCSPCVFDVYQRDLARWEAARASKDRSLLSRERHSCPSKLSPETFLAFLISAVDRLTKDTYLVRFALPGNSQLGLRPGQHLILRGTVDDLEIQRAYTPISPANAEGYFEVLIKCYQTGLMSRYVRSWKAGDTAFWRGPFGGFFYKPNQFHGSFARLWKPLPKYTL
;
A
#
# COMPACT_ATOMS: atom_id res chain seq x y z
N MET A 1 1.21 -15.00 48.52
CA MET A 1 1.44 -15.62 47.21
C MET A 1 0.47 -14.90 46.28
N ASP A 2 0.92 -13.93 45.48
CA ASP A 2 0.08 -13.36 44.40
C ASP A 2 0.80 -12.38 43.45
N GLN A 3 1.92 -11.77 43.88
CA GLN A 3 2.62 -10.76 43.07
C GLN A 3 3.23 -11.28 41.76
N GLY A 4 3.26 -12.60 41.55
CA GLY A 4 3.78 -13.22 40.32
C GLY A 4 2.74 -13.27 39.19
N GLU A 5 1.46 -13.49 39.51
CA GLU A 5 0.41 -13.69 38.49
C GLU A 5 -0.06 -12.35 37.90
N GLU A 6 -0.16 -11.28 38.71
CA GLU A 6 -0.47 -9.94 38.21
C GLU A 6 0.61 -9.37 37.27
N GLY A 7 1.89 -9.69 37.54
CA GLY A 7 3.01 -9.27 36.69
C GLY A 7 2.99 -9.94 35.32
N ASP A 8 2.65 -11.22 35.27
CA ASP A 8 2.56 -12.01 34.03
C ASP A 8 1.39 -11.53 33.15
N GLU A 9 0.26 -11.13 33.75
CA GLU A 9 -0.88 -10.58 33.00
C GLU A 9 -0.58 -9.19 32.41
N GLU A 10 0.07 -8.31 33.16
CA GLU A 10 0.44 -6.98 32.66
C GLU A 10 1.44 -7.08 31.50
N GLU A 11 2.44 -7.96 31.61
CA GLU A 11 3.37 -8.22 30.52
C GLU A 11 2.64 -8.78 29.28
N ALA A 12 1.66 -9.66 29.46
CA ALA A 12 0.85 -10.18 28.37
C ALA A 12 0.08 -9.07 27.63
N TRP A 13 -0.46 -8.07 28.34
CA TRP A 13 -1.14 -6.93 27.73
C TRP A 13 -0.17 -5.98 27.02
N LEU A 14 1.03 -5.77 27.56
CA LEU A 14 2.06 -4.94 26.94
C LEU A 14 2.55 -5.53 25.61
N ARG A 15 2.69 -6.86 25.53
CA ARG A 15 3.06 -7.55 24.27
C ARG A 15 1.99 -7.42 23.17
N LEU A 16 0.74 -7.15 23.54
CA LEU A 16 -0.37 -6.93 22.60
C LEU A 16 -0.51 -5.47 22.18
N ARG A 17 0.25 -4.56 22.79
CA ARG A 17 0.17 -3.13 22.45
C ARG A 17 0.70 -2.90 21.04
N PRO A 18 -0.06 -2.19 20.17
CA PRO A 18 0.44 -1.79 18.86
C PRO A 18 1.73 -0.98 18.99
N VAL A 19 2.69 -1.27 18.12
CA VAL A 19 3.95 -0.53 18.04
C VAL A 19 3.76 0.67 17.13
N GLU A 20 4.24 1.83 17.58
CA GLU A 20 4.17 3.05 16.78
C GLU A 20 5.01 2.92 15.50
N PRO A 21 4.45 3.23 14.32
CA PRO A 21 5.17 3.08 13.07
C PRO A 21 6.25 4.14 12.90
N LEU A 22 7.34 3.76 12.22
CA LEU A 22 8.43 4.68 11.90
C LEU A 22 8.03 5.64 10.77
N PRO A 23 8.61 6.85 10.70
CA PRO A 23 8.40 7.76 9.57
C PRO A 23 8.69 7.13 8.20
N SER A 24 9.63 6.17 8.12
CA SER A 24 9.98 5.44 6.90
C SER A 24 8.88 4.50 6.39
N GLN A 25 7.97 4.07 7.28
CA GLN A 25 6.81 3.24 6.94
C GLN A 25 5.67 4.08 6.33
N CYS A 26 5.76 5.41 6.37
CA CYS A 26 4.86 6.27 5.62
C CYS A 26 5.24 6.29 4.12
N CYS A 27 4.25 6.13 3.25
CA CYS A 27 4.47 6.21 1.80
C CYS A 27 4.78 7.64 1.30
N GLY A 28 4.49 8.67 2.10
CA GLY A 28 4.70 10.07 1.75
C GLY A 28 3.72 10.65 0.71
N SER A 29 2.68 9.91 0.34
CA SER A 29 1.74 10.30 -0.73
C SER A 29 0.37 10.76 -0.22
N GLY A 30 0.20 10.95 1.09
CA GLY A 30 -1.08 11.40 1.67
C GLY A 30 -2.22 10.36 1.59
N CYS A 31 -1.89 9.07 1.55
CA CYS A 31 -2.89 8.00 1.50
C CYS A 31 -3.75 7.95 2.78
N SER A 32 -5.05 7.66 2.64
CA SER A 32 -5.96 7.39 3.77
C SER A 32 -6.63 6.01 3.60
N PRO A 33 -6.60 5.13 4.62
CA PRO A 33 -5.89 5.30 5.88
C PRO A 33 -4.36 5.20 5.72
N CYS A 34 -3.62 6.13 6.33
CA CYS A 34 -2.17 6.06 6.42
C CYS A 34 -1.73 5.06 7.50
N VAL A 35 -0.43 4.76 7.58
CA VAL A 35 0.09 3.81 8.58
C VAL A 35 -0.15 4.30 10.02
N PHE A 36 -0.08 5.62 10.24
CA PHE A 36 -0.38 6.23 11.55
C PHE A 36 -1.87 6.17 11.88
N ASP A 37 -2.77 6.30 10.90
CA ASP A 37 -4.22 6.18 11.12
C ASP A 37 -4.59 4.76 11.58
N VAL A 38 -3.95 3.75 10.96
CA VAL A 38 -4.12 2.35 11.35
C VAL A 38 -3.59 2.13 12.77
N TYR A 39 -2.41 2.66 13.07
CA TYR A 39 -1.83 2.59 14.42
C TYR A 39 -2.73 3.23 15.48
N GLN A 40 -3.22 4.45 15.26
CA GLN A 40 -4.09 5.15 16.20
C GLN A 40 -5.38 4.37 16.47
N ARG A 41 -5.97 3.78 15.42
CA ARG A 41 -7.17 2.95 15.55
C ARG A 41 -6.91 1.68 16.35
N ASP A 42 -5.80 0.99 16.04
CA ASP A 42 -5.44 -0.24 16.73
C ASP A 42 -5.05 0.06 18.19
N LEU A 43 -4.41 1.20 18.47
CA LEU A 43 -4.10 1.66 19.82
C LEU A 43 -5.39 1.91 20.62
N ALA A 44 -6.37 2.60 20.04
CA ALA A 44 -7.65 2.85 20.68
C ALA A 44 -8.41 1.54 20.99
N ARG A 45 -8.36 0.55 20.08
CA ARG A 45 -8.91 -0.80 20.32
C ARG A 45 -8.19 -1.49 21.47
N TRP A 46 -6.86 -1.41 21.52
CA TRP A 46 -6.07 -1.99 22.58
C TRP A 46 -6.35 -1.33 23.94
N GLU A 47 -6.48 -0.02 23.99
CA GLU A 47 -6.86 0.71 25.21
C GLU A 47 -8.24 0.27 25.71
N ALA A 48 -9.22 0.15 24.82
CA ALA A 48 -10.56 -0.34 25.16
C ALA A 48 -10.56 -1.80 25.62
N ALA A 49 -9.80 -2.68 24.95
CA ALA A 49 -9.62 -4.08 25.32
C ALA A 49 -8.98 -4.23 26.69
N ARG A 50 -7.92 -3.46 26.97
CA ARG A 50 -7.23 -3.46 28.25
C ARG A 50 -8.13 -2.93 29.38
N ALA A 51 -8.89 -1.86 29.12
CA ALA A 51 -9.81 -1.27 30.11
C ALA A 51 -10.98 -2.21 30.47
N SER A 52 -11.49 -2.97 29.50
CA SER A 52 -12.57 -3.95 29.69
C SER A 52 -12.08 -5.35 30.10
N LYS A 53 -10.76 -5.58 30.09
CA LYS A 53 -10.12 -6.91 30.16
C LYS A 53 -10.63 -7.91 29.11
N ASP A 54 -11.28 -7.42 28.04
CA ASP A 54 -11.83 -8.25 26.98
C ASP A 54 -10.89 -8.27 25.77
N ARG A 55 -10.13 -9.37 25.64
CA ARG A 55 -9.22 -9.59 24.50
C ARG A 55 -9.95 -9.81 23.18
N SER A 56 -11.25 -10.13 23.18
CA SER A 56 -12.02 -10.34 21.95
C SER A 56 -12.08 -9.07 21.09
N LEU A 57 -11.99 -7.88 21.72
CA LEU A 57 -11.95 -6.59 21.05
C LEU A 57 -10.69 -6.37 20.18
N LEU A 58 -9.64 -7.18 20.38
CA LEU A 58 -8.43 -7.18 19.56
C LEU A 58 -8.57 -8.07 18.31
N SER A 59 -9.58 -8.94 18.24
CA SER A 59 -9.79 -9.84 17.12
C SER A 59 -10.23 -9.05 15.90
N ARG A 60 -9.31 -8.81 14.96
CA ARG A 60 -9.65 -8.34 13.62
C ARG A 60 -10.51 -9.38 12.91
N GLU A 61 -11.53 -8.93 12.18
CA GLU A 61 -12.27 -9.79 11.26
C GLU A 61 -11.27 -10.50 10.33
N ARG A 62 -11.23 -11.84 10.43
CA ARG A 62 -10.46 -12.66 9.50
C ARG A 62 -11.17 -12.59 8.16
N HIS A 63 -10.78 -11.66 7.30
CA HIS A 63 -11.24 -11.66 5.92
C HIS A 63 -10.90 -13.02 5.31
N SER A 64 -11.94 -13.81 5.01
CA SER A 64 -11.84 -15.24 4.65
C SER A 64 -11.29 -15.49 3.24
N CYS A 65 -10.68 -14.49 2.61
CA CYS A 65 -10.16 -14.59 1.26
C CYS A 65 -8.78 -13.94 1.18
N PRO A 66 -7.68 -14.70 1.05
CA PRO A 66 -6.34 -14.13 0.79
C PRO A 66 -6.24 -13.43 -0.58
N SER A 67 -7.31 -13.43 -1.37
CA SER A 67 -7.38 -12.86 -2.72
C SER A 67 -7.81 -11.40 -2.77
N LYS A 68 -8.41 -10.84 -1.71
CA LYS A 68 -8.96 -9.48 -1.76
C LYS A 68 -8.07 -8.50 -1.02
N LEU A 69 -7.41 -7.61 -1.77
CA LEU A 69 -6.63 -6.50 -1.23
C LEU A 69 -7.46 -5.65 -0.25
N SER A 70 -6.83 -5.22 0.84
CA SER A 70 -7.40 -4.24 1.77
C SER A 70 -6.43 -3.09 2.04
N PRO A 71 -6.92 -1.87 2.33
CA PRO A 71 -6.05 -0.75 2.70
C PRO A 71 -5.32 -0.93 4.05
N GLU A 72 -5.75 -1.90 4.86
CA GLU A 72 -5.32 -2.09 6.26
C GLU A 72 -4.42 -3.31 6.47
N THR A 73 -4.38 -4.23 5.50
CA THR A 73 -3.64 -5.48 5.62
C THR A 73 -2.72 -5.66 4.43
N PHE A 74 -1.46 -5.97 4.70
CA PHE A 74 -0.51 -6.40 3.68
C PHE A 74 -0.76 -7.86 3.33
N LEU A 75 -0.94 -8.13 2.03
CA LEU A 75 -1.02 -9.47 1.48
C LEU A 75 0.27 -9.81 0.72
N ALA A 76 0.68 -11.06 0.82
CA ALA A 76 1.84 -11.61 0.14
C ALA A 76 1.46 -12.01 -1.29
N PHE A 77 2.24 -11.56 -2.27
CA PHE A 77 2.11 -11.96 -3.66
C PHE A 77 3.45 -12.52 -4.18
N LEU A 78 3.37 -13.65 -4.88
CA LEU A 78 4.52 -14.30 -5.51
C LEU A 78 4.96 -13.48 -6.72
N ILE A 79 6.26 -13.20 -6.82
CA ILE A 79 6.88 -12.61 -8.00
C ILE A 79 7.03 -13.73 -9.04
N SER A 80 6.24 -13.68 -10.11
CA SER A 80 6.28 -14.69 -11.17
C SER A 80 7.30 -14.36 -12.26
N ALA A 81 7.59 -13.07 -12.48
CA ALA A 81 8.61 -12.63 -13.43
C ALA A 81 9.21 -11.28 -13.02
N VAL A 82 10.49 -11.08 -13.36
CA VAL A 82 11.22 -9.82 -13.20
C VAL A 82 11.96 -9.53 -14.50
N ASP A 83 11.46 -8.60 -15.29
CA ASP A 83 12.04 -8.22 -16.58
C ASP A 83 12.72 -6.87 -16.48
N ARG A 84 14.02 -6.81 -16.80
CA ARG A 84 14.76 -5.55 -16.82
C ARG A 84 14.60 -4.88 -18.19
N LEU A 85 13.73 -3.86 -18.27
CA LEU A 85 13.41 -3.16 -19.52
C LEU A 85 14.48 -2.13 -19.93
N THR A 86 15.11 -1.47 -18.96
CA THR A 86 16.21 -0.52 -19.19
C THR A 86 17.34 -0.73 -18.18
N LYS A 87 18.38 0.10 -18.21
CA LYS A 87 19.45 0.07 -17.21
C LYS A 87 18.96 0.14 -15.75
N ASP A 88 17.84 0.83 -15.52
CA ASP A 88 17.34 1.19 -14.20
C ASP A 88 15.84 0.91 -14.01
N THR A 89 15.17 0.29 -14.98
CA THR A 89 13.71 0.06 -14.92
C THR A 89 13.38 -1.42 -15.03
N TYR A 90 12.55 -1.88 -14.10
CA TYR A 90 12.12 -3.27 -13.97
C TYR A 90 10.61 -3.35 -14.12
N LEU A 91 10.15 -4.25 -14.97
CA LEU A 91 8.77 -4.70 -15.02
C LEU A 91 8.66 -5.95 -14.14
N VAL A 92 7.86 -5.87 -13.08
CA VAL A 92 7.71 -6.97 -12.14
C VAL A 92 6.28 -7.48 -12.21
N ARG A 93 6.12 -8.79 -12.42
CA ARG A 93 4.84 -9.47 -12.46
C ARG A 93 4.60 -10.22 -11.16
N PHE A 94 3.42 -10.02 -10.58
CA PHE A 94 2.97 -10.66 -9.36
C PHE A 94 1.79 -11.58 -9.67
N ALA A 95 1.80 -12.80 -9.15
CA ALA A 95 0.73 -13.78 -9.33
C ALA A 95 -0.46 -13.46 -8.42
N LEU A 96 -1.67 -13.52 -8.97
CA LEU A 96 -2.93 -13.44 -8.23
C LEU A 96 -3.55 -14.83 -8.08
N PRO A 97 -4.15 -15.15 -6.93
CA PRO A 97 -4.79 -16.44 -6.70
C PRO A 97 -6.04 -16.62 -7.57
N GLY A 98 -6.24 -17.83 -8.12
CA GLY A 98 -7.51 -18.27 -8.71
C GLY A 98 -8.03 -17.45 -9.89
N ASN A 99 -7.17 -17.12 -10.87
CA ASN A 99 -7.51 -16.30 -12.05
C ASN A 99 -8.25 -14.99 -11.72
N SER A 100 -8.11 -14.48 -10.50
CA SER A 100 -8.77 -13.25 -10.10
C SER A 100 -8.16 -12.05 -10.81
N GLN A 101 -8.96 -10.99 -10.96
CA GLN A 101 -8.49 -9.69 -11.41
C GLN A 101 -8.14 -8.81 -10.21
N LEU A 102 -7.18 -7.90 -10.38
CA LEU A 102 -6.80 -6.95 -9.32
C LEU A 102 -7.92 -5.95 -8.98
N GLY A 103 -8.77 -5.63 -9.97
CA GLY A 103 -9.98 -4.81 -9.77
C GLY A 103 -9.72 -3.33 -9.47
N LEU A 104 -8.61 -2.76 -9.94
CA LEU A 104 -8.30 -1.34 -9.72
C LEU A 104 -9.03 -0.43 -10.71
N ARG A 105 -9.55 0.69 -10.21
CA ARG A 105 -10.04 1.80 -11.03
C ARG A 105 -8.89 2.70 -11.48
N PRO A 106 -9.03 3.42 -12.61
CA PRO A 106 -8.06 4.42 -13.02
C PRO A 106 -7.74 5.42 -11.91
N GLY A 107 -6.45 5.70 -11.71
CA GLY A 107 -5.97 6.58 -10.64
C GLY A 107 -5.77 5.90 -9.28
N GLN A 108 -6.11 4.61 -9.15
CA GLN A 108 -5.80 3.85 -7.95
C GLN A 108 -4.40 3.25 -7.99
N HIS A 109 -3.79 3.13 -6.81
CA HIS A 109 -2.45 2.60 -6.61
C HIS A 109 -2.39 1.68 -5.39
N LEU A 110 -1.32 0.91 -5.28
CA LEU A 110 -1.02 0.01 -4.18
C LEU A 110 0.20 0.50 -3.40
N ILE A 111 0.28 0.11 -2.12
CA ILE A 111 1.46 0.35 -1.29
C ILE A 111 2.26 -0.95 -1.18
N LEU A 112 3.51 -0.91 -1.65
CA LEU A 112 4.52 -1.95 -1.45
C LEU A 112 5.21 -1.75 -0.11
N ARG A 113 5.38 -2.83 0.65
CA ARG A 113 6.25 -2.89 1.83
C ARG A 113 7.52 -3.69 1.53
N GLY A 114 8.65 -3.16 1.98
CA GLY A 114 9.94 -3.85 1.97
C GLY A 114 10.71 -3.61 3.27
N THR A 115 11.72 -4.44 3.48
CA THR A 115 12.64 -4.34 4.63
C THR A 115 14.06 -4.30 4.11
N VAL A 116 14.85 -3.33 4.55
CA VAL A 116 16.25 -3.21 4.16
C VAL A 116 17.06 -2.69 5.34
N ASP A 117 18.12 -3.40 5.73
CA ASP A 117 18.91 -3.12 6.93
C ASP A 117 18.01 -2.96 8.18
N ASP A 118 17.10 -3.91 8.38
CA ASP A 118 16.09 -3.93 9.46
C ASP A 118 15.10 -2.75 9.48
N LEU A 119 15.19 -1.83 8.51
CA LEU A 119 14.28 -0.72 8.36
C LEU A 119 13.13 -1.08 7.41
N GLU A 120 11.91 -1.05 7.94
CA GLU A 120 10.72 -1.17 7.10
C GLU A 120 10.46 0.13 6.32
N ILE A 121 10.22 -0.03 5.02
CA ILE A 121 9.96 1.04 4.08
C ILE A 121 8.68 0.75 3.29
N GLN A 122 7.93 1.80 2.96
CA GLN A 122 6.72 1.67 2.14
C GLN A 122 6.72 2.67 0.97
N ARG A 123 6.27 2.24 -0.21
CA ARG A 123 6.15 3.12 -1.39
C ARG A 123 4.90 2.82 -2.21
N ALA A 124 4.30 3.87 -2.76
CA ALA A 124 3.17 3.78 -3.65
C ALA A 124 3.60 3.41 -5.07
N TYR A 125 2.89 2.47 -5.69
CA TYR A 125 3.04 2.13 -7.10
C TYR A 125 1.68 1.90 -7.76
N THR A 126 1.57 2.33 -9.01
CA THR A 126 0.38 2.11 -9.84
C THR A 126 0.60 0.89 -10.72
N PRO A 127 -0.23 -0.17 -10.59
CA PRO A 127 -0.19 -1.29 -11.51
C PRO A 127 -0.49 -0.84 -12.94
N ILE A 128 0.22 -1.41 -13.91
CA ILE A 128 0.12 -1.07 -15.33
C ILE A 128 -0.49 -2.20 -16.17
N SER A 129 -0.87 -3.30 -15.53
CA SER A 129 -1.54 -4.41 -16.20
C SER A 129 -2.90 -3.98 -16.77
N PRO A 130 -3.36 -4.58 -17.88
CA PRO A 130 -4.70 -4.36 -18.41
C PRO A 130 -5.79 -4.57 -17.35
N ALA A 131 -6.89 -3.83 -17.44
CA ALA A 131 -7.99 -3.91 -16.46
C ALA A 131 -8.65 -5.31 -16.40
N ASN A 132 -8.60 -6.06 -17.51
CA ASN A 132 -9.10 -7.42 -17.64
C ASN A 132 -8.00 -8.49 -17.48
N ALA A 133 -6.82 -8.13 -16.98
CA ALA A 133 -5.77 -9.11 -16.71
C ALA A 133 -6.19 -10.05 -15.57
N GLU A 134 -6.11 -11.35 -15.82
CA GLU A 134 -6.49 -12.40 -14.89
C GLU A 134 -5.26 -13.15 -14.39
N GLY A 135 -5.22 -13.43 -13.08
CA GLY A 135 -4.17 -14.24 -12.48
C GLY A 135 -2.84 -13.50 -12.27
N TYR A 136 -2.72 -12.23 -12.65
CA TYR A 136 -1.54 -11.42 -12.36
C TYR A 136 -1.82 -9.92 -12.32
N PHE A 137 -0.86 -9.17 -11.77
CA PHE A 137 -0.71 -7.74 -12.03
C PHE A 137 0.75 -7.38 -12.22
N GLU A 138 1.00 -6.26 -12.89
CA GLU A 138 2.35 -5.80 -13.21
C GLU A 138 2.59 -4.40 -12.69
N VAL A 139 3.81 -4.16 -12.22
CA VAL A 139 4.26 -2.85 -11.77
C VAL A 139 5.57 -2.51 -12.46
N LEU A 140 5.65 -1.29 -12.99
CA LEU A 140 6.88 -0.74 -13.54
C LEU A 140 7.62 0.07 -12.48
N ILE A 141 8.83 -0.35 -12.13
CA ILE A 141 9.61 0.25 -11.05
C ILE A 141 10.93 0.79 -11.60
N LYS A 142 11.12 2.11 -11.45
CA LYS A 142 12.40 2.76 -11.69
C LYS A 142 13.27 2.74 -10.42
N CYS A 143 14.49 2.24 -10.55
CA CYS A 143 15.44 2.05 -9.47
C CYS A 143 16.51 3.16 -9.44
N TYR A 144 16.52 3.94 -8.38
CA TYR A 144 17.48 5.02 -8.14
C TYR A 144 18.68 4.52 -7.32
N GLN A 145 19.84 5.17 -7.49
CA GLN A 145 21.08 4.70 -6.89
C GLN A 145 21.06 4.68 -5.35
N THR A 146 20.45 5.69 -4.74
CA THR A 146 20.38 5.89 -3.28
C THR A 146 19.04 5.48 -2.67
N GLY A 147 18.11 4.95 -3.47
CA GLY A 147 16.77 4.60 -3.00
C GLY A 147 16.76 3.28 -2.23
N LEU A 148 16.32 3.28 -0.96
CA LEU A 148 16.17 2.04 -0.18
C LEU A 148 15.24 1.04 -0.88
N MET A 149 14.10 1.52 -1.40
CA MET A 149 13.17 0.68 -2.17
C MET A 149 13.79 0.18 -3.48
N SER A 150 14.70 0.95 -4.07
CA SER A 150 15.42 0.53 -5.28
C SER A 150 16.43 -0.58 -4.98
N ARG A 151 17.11 -0.54 -3.82
CA ARG A 151 17.96 -1.64 -3.37
C ARG A 151 17.15 -2.90 -3.09
N TYR A 152 15.98 -2.76 -2.47
CA TYR A 152 15.05 -3.86 -2.22
C TYR A 152 14.62 -4.53 -3.54
N VAL A 153 14.13 -3.75 -4.51
CA VAL A 153 13.64 -4.27 -5.80
C VAL A 153 14.74 -4.89 -6.64
N ARG A 154 15.97 -4.35 -6.61
CA ARG A 154 17.13 -4.94 -7.32
C ARG A 154 17.52 -6.32 -6.82
N SER A 155 17.12 -6.70 -5.61
CA SER A 155 17.41 -8.02 -5.04
C SER A 155 16.42 -9.10 -5.44
N TRP A 156 15.30 -8.73 -6.08
CA TRP A 156 14.23 -9.64 -6.41
C TRP A 156 14.57 -10.59 -7.57
N LYS A 157 14.06 -11.81 -7.44
CA LYS A 157 14.02 -12.84 -8.48
C LYS A 157 12.64 -13.49 -8.53
N ALA A 158 12.33 -14.17 -9.63
CA ALA A 158 11.14 -15.00 -9.71
C ALA A 158 11.15 -16.05 -8.58
N GLY A 159 9.99 -16.26 -7.96
CA GLY A 159 9.83 -17.10 -6.77
C GLY A 159 9.87 -16.34 -5.44
N ASP A 160 10.39 -15.11 -5.41
CA ASP A 160 10.34 -14.27 -4.22
C ASP A 160 8.91 -13.78 -3.93
N THR A 161 8.69 -13.23 -2.73
CA THR A 161 7.40 -12.69 -2.31
C THR A 161 7.50 -11.22 -1.96
N ALA A 162 6.51 -10.44 -2.35
CA ALA A 162 6.38 -9.04 -1.97
C ALA A 162 5.03 -8.77 -1.30
N PHE A 163 5.00 -7.79 -0.39
CA PHE A 163 3.84 -7.47 0.41
C PHE A 163 3.16 -6.19 -0.07
N TRP A 164 1.88 -6.29 -0.41
CA TRP A 164 1.10 -5.20 -0.97
C TRP A 164 -0.18 -4.96 -0.17
N ARG A 165 -0.59 -3.69 -0.02
CA ARG A 165 -1.90 -3.29 0.50
C ARG A 165 -2.54 -2.25 -0.40
N GLY A 166 -3.86 -2.10 -0.31
CA GLY A 166 -4.64 -1.15 -1.11
C GLY A 166 -6.06 -1.65 -1.41
N PRO A 167 -6.78 -1.03 -2.35
CA PRO A 167 -6.34 0.09 -3.18
C PRO A 167 -6.38 1.45 -2.45
N PHE A 168 -5.52 2.37 -2.89
CA PHE A 168 -5.55 3.79 -2.53
C PHE A 168 -5.83 4.63 -3.78
N GLY A 169 -6.22 5.88 -3.57
CA GLY A 169 -6.58 6.80 -4.65
C GLY A 169 -8.09 6.99 -4.73
N GLY A 170 -8.52 8.22 -4.50
CA GLY A 170 -9.92 8.66 -4.60
C GLY A 170 -10.23 9.36 -5.93
N PHE A 171 -9.33 9.32 -6.91
CA PHE A 171 -9.54 9.96 -8.19
C PHE A 171 -10.65 9.24 -8.95
N PHE A 172 -11.80 9.89 -9.09
CA PHE A 172 -12.92 9.37 -9.87
C PHE A 172 -12.88 9.99 -11.26
N TYR A 173 -12.45 9.21 -12.25
CA TYR A 173 -12.55 9.60 -13.64
C TYR A 173 -13.97 9.33 -14.15
N LYS A 174 -14.71 10.38 -14.52
CA LYS A 174 -15.93 10.26 -15.34
C LYS A 174 -15.61 10.70 -16.76
N PRO A 175 -15.86 9.86 -17.80
CA PRO A 175 -15.70 10.28 -19.18
C PRO A 175 -16.44 11.60 -19.43
N ASN A 176 -15.80 12.53 -20.14
CA ASN A 176 -16.39 13.82 -20.52
C ASN A 176 -16.76 14.76 -19.35
N GLN A 177 -16.27 14.52 -18.13
CA GLN A 177 -16.57 15.36 -16.95
C GLN A 177 -16.14 16.82 -17.12
N PHE A 178 -15.10 17.07 -17.91
CA PHE A 178 -14.66 18.41 -18.30
C PHE A 178 -15.13 18.74 -19.72
N HIS A 179 -16.43 18.83 -19.93
CA HIS A 179 -16.98 19.49 -21.12
C HIS A 179 -16.92 21.01 -20.93
N GLY A 180 -16.00 21.67 -21.64
CA GLY A 180 -16.07 23.10 -21.93
C GLY A 180 -15.81 24.07 -20.78
N SER A 181 -14.54 24.45 -20.56
CA SER A 181 -14.17 25.76 -19.97
C SER A 181 -12.90 26.34 -20.59
N PHE A 182 -12.55 25.95 -21.83
CA PHE A 182 -11.43 26.50 -22.58
C PHE A 182 -11.86 27.41 -23.75
N ALA A 183 -13.11 27.89 -23.75
CA ALA A 183 -13.65 28.74 -24.81
C ALA A 183 -13.75 30.23 -24.44
N ARG A 184 -13.12 30.71 -23.35
CA ARG A 184 -13.27 32.11 -22.90
C ARG A 184 -11.99 32.90 -22.59
N LEU A 185 -10.83 32.48 -23.09
CA LEU A 185 -9.59 33.28 -22.96
C LEU A 185 -8.71 33.37 -24.21
N TRP A 186 -9.27 33.19 -25.41
CA TRP A 186 -8.60 33.59 -26.66
C TRP A 186 -9.30 34.82 -27.22
N LYS A 187 -8.97 36.01 -26.70
CA LYS A 187 -9.19 37.24 -27.47
C LYS A 187 -8.00 37.37 -28.43
N PRO A 188 -8.21 37.46 -29.75
CA PRO A 188 -7.11 37.76 -30.66
C PRO A 188 -6.52 39.13 -30.30
N LEU A 189 -5.18 39.21 -30.21
CA LEU A 189 -4.47 40.47 -30.08
C LEU A 189 -4.75 41.35 -31.31
N PRO A 190 -4.92 42.68 -31.15
CA PRO A 190 -5.09 43.57 -32.29
C PRO A 190 -3.83 43.51 -33.16
N LYS A 191 -4.03 43.32 -34.47
CA LYS A 191 -2.96 43.38 -35.46
C LYS A 191 -2.42 44.82 -35.46
N TYR A 192 -1.14 44.98 -35.15
CA TYR A 192 -0.42 46.21 -35.42
C TYR A 192 -0.19 46.32 -36.93
N THR A 193 -0.79 47.33 -37.56
CA THR A 193 -0.42 47.78 -38.90
C THR A 193 0.74 48.75 -38.77
N LEU A 194 1.79 48.55 -39.57
CA LEU A 194 2.88 49.50 -39.78
C LEU A 194 2.37 50.78 -40.46
#